data_AF-X6M4C4-F1
#
_entry.id   AF-X6M4C4-F1
#
_cell.length_a   1.000
_cell.length_b   1.000
_cell.length_c   1.000
_cell.angle_alpha   90.00
_cell.angle_beta   90.00
_cell.angle_gamma   90.00
#
_symmetry.space_group_name_H-M   'P 1'
#
loop_
_entity.id
_entity.type
_entity.pdbx_description
1 polymer ?
#
loop_
_entity_poly.entity_id
_entity_poly.type
_entity_poly.pdbx_seq_one_letter_code
_entity_poly.pdbx_strand_id
1 'polypeptide(L)'
;VVLMGETLRCYILFCLVDLSNSVGCGKTALIKYLACAVDVHLEAVDIHGGIERTHIRKIIKDCKKQFSQLKNINKESKIKTNEIWLFLDEFNTSPDIGWFNELICNHSLDGIAIPHEIKIIAACNPYRERKLNKKERDWFRGDSLAKY
;
A
#
# COMPACT_ATOMS: atom_id res chain seq x y z
N VAL A 1 4.58 12.94 -7.64
CA VAL A 1 3.58 11.86 -7.48
C VAL A 1 3.27 11.35 -8.87
N VAL A 2 3.82 10.20 -9.27
CA VAL A 2 3.47 9.60 -10.55
C VAL A 2 2.33 8.63 -10.29
N LEU A 3 1.14 8.98 -10.77
CA LEU A 3 0.03 8.04 -10.90
C LEU A 3 0.30 7.26 -12.19
N MET A 4 0.94 6.10 -12.10
CA MET A 4 1.06 5.21 -13.26
C MET A 4 -0.33 4.67 -13.59
N GLY A 5 -0.75 4.93 -14.83
CA GLY A 5 -2.11 4.79 -15.32
C GLY A 5 -2.62 3.37 -15.59
N GLU A 6 -3.82 3.35 -16.15
CA GLU A 6 -4.80 2.27 -16.27
C GLU A 6 -4.40 1.04 -17.11
N THR A 7 -3.30 0.35 -16.79
CA THR A 7 -2.97 -0.88 -17.53
C THR A 7 -3.26 -2.19 -16.77
N LEU A 8 -3.37 -2.23 -15.44
CA LEU A 8 -3.73 -3.46 -14.71
C LEU A 8 -4.23 -3.15 -13.30
N ARG A 9 -5.56 -3.02 -13.10
CA ARG A 9 -6.37 -3.14 -11.85
C ARG A 9 -5.88 -2.54 -10.50
N CYS A 10 -4.71 -1.91 -10.43
CA CYS A 10 -4.03 -1.44 -9.23
C CYS A 10 -3.23 -0.17 -9.57
N TYR A 11 -3.20 0.78 -8.64
CA TYR A 11 -2.44 2.02 -8.79
C TYR A 11 -1.23 1.96 -7.87
N ILE A 12 -0.04 1.71 -8.43
CA ILE A 12 1.20 1.82 -7.66
C ILE A 12 1.61 3.29 -7.64
N LEU A 13 1.57 3.89 -6.46
CA LEU A 13 2.01 5.26 -6.25
C LEU A 13 3.52 5.27 -6.04
N PHE A 14 4.27 5.48 -7.12
CA PHE A 14 5.69 5.80 -7.00
C PHE A 14 5.83 7.24 -6.50
N CYS A 15 6.19 7.39 -5.24
CA CYS A 15 6.77 8.64 -4.78
C CYS A 15 8.23 8.71 -5.23
N LEU A 16 8.43 9.19 -6.46
CA LEU A 16 9.70 9.74 -6.96
C LEU A 16 10.05 11.06 -6.25
N VAL A 17 10.03 11.06 -4.92
CA VAL A 17 10.51 12.20 -4.14
C VAL A 17 11.67 11.69 -3.31
N ASP A 18 12.85 11.84 -3.88
CA ASP A 18 14.13 11.73 -3.20
C ASP A 18 14.31 12.97 -2.30
N LEU A 19 13.46 13.10 -1.28
CA LEU A 19 13.67 14.07 -0.20
C LEU A 19 14.28 13.30 0.94
N SER A 20 15.61 13.29 0.94
CA SER A 20 16.51 12.69 1.93
C SER A 20 16.19 12.98 3.41
N ASN A 21 15.12 13.70 3.75
CA ASN A 21 14.65 13.98 5.12
C ASN A 21 13.13 14.21 5.32
N SER A 22 12.22 13.95 4.37
CA SER A 22 10.79 14.26 4.59
C SER A 22 9.93 13.06 5.00
N VAL A 23 9.98 12.70 6.28
CA VAL A 23 8.75 12.19 6.92
C VAL A 23 7.71 13.31 6.77
N GLY A 24 6.57 13.04 6.14
CA GLY A 24 5.53 14.07 5.94
C GLY A 24 5.48 14.76 4.57
N CYS A 25 5.96 14.14 3.49
CA CYS A 25 5.73 14.65 2.11
C CYS A 25 4.25 14.65 1.66
N GLY A 26 3.32 14.31 2.55
CA GLY A 26 1.89 14.46 2.34
C GLY A 26 1.21 13.36 1.51
N LYS A 27 1.86 12.20 1.28
CA LYS A 27 1.26 11.09 0.49
C LYS A 27 -0.11 10.68 1.04
N THR A 28 -0.15 10.32 2.32
CA THR A 28 -1.37 9.91 3.02
C THR A 28 -2.42 11.03 3.00
N ALA A 29 -1.99 12.27 3.18
CA ALA A 29 -2.88 13.44 3.14
C ALA A 29 -3.47 13.68 1.75
N LEU A 30 -2.67 13.52 0.69
CA LEU A 30 -3.09 13.64 -0.69
C LEU A 30 -4.10 12.55 -1.08
N ILE A 31 -3.84 11.29 -0.71
CA ILE A 31 -4.77 10.19 -0.99
C ILE A 31 -6.08 10.36 -0.22
N LYS A 32 -6.03 10.77 1.06
CA LYS A 32 -7.21 11.13 1.85
C LYS A 32 -8.01 12.27 1.22
N TYR A 33 -7.33 13.31 0.76
CA TYR A 33 -7.96 14.45 0.09
C TYR A 33 -8.62 14.03 -1.23
N LEU A 34 -7.93 13.23 -2.06
CA LEU A 34 -8.47 12.72 -3.32
C LEU A 34 -9.72 11.86 -3.09
N ALA A 35 -9.66 10.92 -2.15
CA ALA A 35 -10.80 10.08 -1.80
C ALA A 35 -12.01 10.91 -1.35
N CYS A 36 -11.77 11.93 -0.52
CA CYS A 36 -12.81 12.88 -0.10
C CYS A 36 -13.37 13.69 -1.29
N ALA A 37 -12.52 14.16 -2.20
CA ALA A 37 -12.93 14.95 -3.35
C ALA A 37 -13.77 14.15 -4.36
N VAL A 38 -13.52 12.85 -4.50
CA VAL A 38 -14.30 11.96 -5.38
C VAL A 38 -15.41 11.19 -4.65
N ASP A 39 -15.61 11.44 -3.35
CA ASP A 39 -16.60 10.79 -2.50
C ASP A 39 -16.46 9.26 -2.45
N VAL A 40 -15.22 8.77 -2.39
CA VAL A 40 -14.89 7.33 -2.31
C VAL A 40 -14.46 6.96 -0.89
N HIS A 41 -14.94 5.80 -0.42
CA HIS A 41 -14.49 5.25 0.86
C HIS A 41 -13.02 4.83 0.78
N LEU A 42 -12.20 5.32 1.72
CA LEU A 42 -10.78 5.04 1.81
C LEU A 42 -10.46 4.29 3.09
N GLU A 43 -9.92 3.09 2.95
CA GLU A 43 -9.31 2.31 4.03
C GLU A 43 -7.79 2.46 3.92
N ALA A 44 -7.18 3.20 4.85
CA ALA A 44 -5.73 3.43 4.86
C ALA A 44 -5.04 2.54 5.90
N VAL A 45 -4.08 1.74 5.45
CA VAL A 45 -3.31 0.79 6.24
C VAL A 45 -1.85 1.20 6.24
N ASP A 46 -1.32 1.42 7.44
CA ASP A 46 0.11 1.66 7.64
C ASP A 46 0.83 0.31 7.78
N ILE A 47 1.67 -0.04 6.80
CA ILE A 47 2.38 -1.32 6.83
C ILE A 47 3.63 -1.18 7.70
N HIS A 48 3.72 -2.05 8.68
CA HIS A 48 4.89 -2.20 9.55
C HIS A 48 5.20 -3.68 9.73
N GLY A 49 6.35 -4.01 10.35
CA GLY A 49 6.82 -5.40 10.52
C GLY A 49 5.92 -6.33 11.35
N GLY A 50 4.80 -5.83 11.88
CA GLY A 50 3.78 -6.63 12.59
C GLY A 50 2.54 -6.93 11.75
N ILE A 51 2.44 -6.41 10.54
CA ILE A 51 1.31 -6.69 9.65
C ILE A 51 1.51 -8.04 8.97
N GLU A 52 0.69 -8.99 9.39
CA GLU A 52 0.62 -10.31 8.76
C GLU A 52 -0.43 -10.35 7.65
N ARG A 53 -0.32 -11.34 6.77
CA ARG A 53 -1.31 -11.60 5.71
C ARG A 53 -2.74 -11.78 6.25
N THR A 54 -2.87 -12.31 7.46
CA THR A 54 -4.15 -12.47 8.18
C THR A 54 -4.87 -11.13 8.43
N HIS A 55 -4.11 -10.07 8.71
CA HIS A 55 -4.65 -8.72 8.91
C HIS A 55 -5.24 -8.18 7.62
N ILE A 56 -4.49 -8.24 6.51
CA ILE A 56 -4.99 -7.79 5.20
C ILE A 56 -6.21 -8.61 4.77
N ARG A 57 -6.22 -9.93 5.03
CA ARG A 57 -7.38 -10.78 4.73
C ARG A 57 -8.63 -10.31 5.46
N LYS A 58 -8.49 -9.90 6.73
CA LYS A 58 -9.60 -9.36 7.52
C LYS A 58 -10.08 -8.03 6.94
N ILE A 59 -9.17 -7.12 6.60
CA ILE A 59 -9.49 -5.82 6.01
C ILE A 59 -10.25 -5.99 4.69
N ILE A 60 -9.74 -6.81 3.77
CA ILE A 60 -10.45 -7.10 2.50
C ILE A 60 -11.84 -7.70 2.74
N LYS A 61 -11.99 -8.58 3.74
CA LYS A 61 -13.28 -9.18 4.09
C LYS A 61 -14.26 -8.13 4.63
N ASP A 62 -13.78 -7.18 5.43
CA ASP A 62 -14.60 -6.11 5.97
C ASP A 62 -14.98 -5.09 4.89
N CYS A 63 -14.06 -4.71 3.99
CA CYS A 63 -14.38 -3.92 2.80
C CYS A 63 -15.45 -4.60 1.93
N LYS A 64 -15.36 -5.92 1.72
CA LYS A 64 -16.38 -6.69 0.97
C LYS A 64 -17.77 -6.60 1.61
N LYS A 65 -17.85 -6.65 2.94
CA LYS A 65 -19.13 -6.55 3.67
C LYS A 65 -19.70 -5.14 3.62
N GLN A 66 -18.87 -4.12 3.80
CA GLN A 66 -19.31 -2.73 3.66
C GLN A 66 -19.83 -2.47 2.25
N PHE A 67 -19.12 -2.97 1.25
CA PHE A 67 -19.53 -2.82 -0.15
C PHE A 67 -20.88 -3.50 -0.45
N SER A 68 -21.12 -4.70 0.08
CA SER A 68 -22.42 -5.38 -0.12
C SER A 68 -23.57 -4.65 0.57
N GLN A 69 -23.33 -4.02 1.73
CA GLN A 69 -24.31 -3.17 2.41
C GLN A 69 -24.61 -1.90 1.59
N LEU A 70 -23.59 -1.22 1.06
CA LEU A 70 -23.75 -0.03 0.21
C LEU A 70 -24.53 -0.33 -1.08
N LYS A 71 -24.27 -1.48 -1.73
CA LYS A 71 -25.02 -1.91 -2.93
C LYS A 71 -26.52 -2.07 -2.69
N ASN A 72 -26.92 -2.49 -1.49
CA ASN A 72 -28.35 -2.66 -1.16
C ASN A 72 -29.06 -1.32 -0.98
N ILE A 73 -28.37 -0.32 -0.43
CA ILE A 73 -28.90 1.04 -0.18
C ILE A 73 -28.94 1.86 -1.48
N ASN A 74 -27.91 1.75 -2.32
CA ASN A 74 -27.78 2.53 -3.56
C ASN A 74 -28.73 2.07 -4.69
N LYS A 75 -29.47 0.96 -4.52
CA LYS A 75 -30.56 0.60 -5.46
C LYS A 75 -31.69 1.63 -5.47
N GLU A 76 -31.84 2.42 -4.39
CA GLU A 76 -32.92 3.40 -4.24
C GLU A 76 -32.47 4.84 -4.54
N SER A 77 -31.16 5.12 -4.63
CA SER A 77 -30.61 6.47 -4.81
C SER A 77 -29.52 6.52 -5.90
N LYS A 78 -29.66 7.44 -6.86
CA LYS A 78 -28.86 7.54 -8.11
C LYS A 78 -27.44 8.15 -7.94
N ILE A 79 -26.77 7.99 -6.79
CA ILE A 79 -25.48 8.63 -6.43
C ILE A 79 -24.70 7.66 -5.52
N LYS A 80 -23.37 7.48 -5.50
CA LYS A 80 -22.19 7.76 -6.37
C LYS A 80 -21.11 6.73 -5.93
N THR A 81 -20.23 6.38 -6.87
CA THR A 81 -19.03 5.51 -6.76
C THR A 81 -19.21 4.13 -6.10
N ASN A 82 -19.22 3.09 -6.94
CA ASN A 82 -19.25 1.68 -6.54
C ASN A 82 -17.85 1.14 -6.22
N GLU A 83 -17.00 1.91 -5.53
CA GLU A 83 -15.65 1.45 -5.22
C GLU A 83 -15.16 1.88 -3.84
N ILE A 84 -14.20 1.10 -3.33
CA ILE A 84 -13.46 1.31 -2.09
C ILE A 84 -11.99 1.38 -2.46
N TRP A 85 -11.27 2.35 -1.91
CA TRP A 85 -9.82 2.43 -2.05
C TRP A 85 -9.16 1.82 -0.80
N LEU A 86 -8.28 0.85 -1.02
CA LEU A 86 -7.40 0.29 0.00
C LEU A 86 -6.00 0.87 -0.21
N PHE A 87 -5.60 1.78 0.66
CA PHE A 87 -4.29 2.43 0.61
C PHE A 87 -3.30 1.73 1.54
N LEU A 88 -2.22 1.17 0.99
CA LEU A 88 -1.14 0.52 1.70
C LEU A 88 0.06 1.47 1.74
N ASP A 89 0.28 2.12 2.88
CA ASP A 89 1.43 2.98 3.09
C ASP A 89 2.62 2.14 3.53
N GLU A 90 3.82 2.55 3.10
CA GLU A 90 5.10 1.93 3.50
C GLU A 90 5.20 0.40 3.32
N PHE A 91 4.55 -0.20 2.31
CA PHE A 91 4.48 -1.68 2.19
C PHE A 91 5.85 -2.39 2.14
N ASN A 92 6.88 -1.68 1.69
CA ASN A 92 8.25 -2.20 1.59
C ASN A 92 9.01 -2.23 2.93
N THR A 93 8.38 -1.87 4.05
CA THR A 93 8.91 -2.09 5.41
C THR A 93 8.61 -3.50 5.93
N SER A 94 7.65 -4.20 5.32
CA SER A 94 7.34 -5.59 5.66
C SER A 94 8.52 -6.50 5.33
N PRO A 95 8.90 -7.42 6.25
CA PRO A 95 9.92 -8.44 5.96
C PRO A 95 9.45 -9.45 4.89
N ASP A 96 8.14 -9.58 4.71
CA ASP A 96 7.54 -10.46 3.71
C ASP A 96 6.89 -9.63 2.60
N ILE A 97 7.72 -9.21 1.63
CA ILE A 97 7.28 -8.41 0.47
C ILE A 97 6.68 -9.28 -0.65
N GLY A 98 6.89 -10.60 -0.60
CA GLY A 98 6.56 -11.51 -1.69
C GLY A 98 5.06 -11.56 -1.99
N TRP A 99 4.22 -11.60 -0.96
CA TRP A 99 2.76 -11.61 -1.15
C TRP A 99 2.17 -10.23 -1.40
N PHE A 100 2.88 -9.14 -1.07
CA PHE A 100 2.47 -7.81 -1.54
C PHE A 100 2.54 -7.71 -3.06
N ASN A 101 3.45 -8.43 -3.72
CA ASN A 101 3.45 -8.53 -5.18
C ASN A 101 2.17 -9.21 -5.70
N GLU A 102 1.72 -10.28 -5.07
CA GLU A 102 0.43 -10.90 -5.42
C GLU A 102 -0.72 -9.91 -5.23
N LEU A 103 -0.77 -9.26 -4.07
CA LEU A 103 -1.81 -8.31 -3.71
C LEU A 103 -1.87 -7.11 -4.66
N ILE A 104 -0.73 -6.49 -4.94
CA ILE A 104 -0.61 -5.23 -5.68
C ILE A 104 -0.55 -5.47 -7.18
N CYS A 105 0.16 -6.49 -7.66
CA CYS A 105 0.33 -6.70 -9.10
C CYS A 105 -0.73 -7.64 -9.68
N ASN A 106 -1.06 -8.72 -8.97
CA ASN A 106 -2.02 -9.72 -9.46
C ASN A 106 -3.46 -9.44 -9.01
N HIS A 107 -3.66 -8.48 -8.10
CA HIS A 107 -4.96 -8.17 -7.51
C HIS A 107 -5.61 -9.43 -6.89
N SER A 108 -4.80 -10.26 -6.25
CA SER A 108 -5.24 -11.49 -5.58
C SER A 108 -4.55 -11.65 -4.22
N LEU A 109 -5.17 -12.44 -3.34
CA LEU A 109 -4.58 -12.81 -2.07
C LEU A 109 -4.80 -14.30 -1.84
N ASP A 110 -3.72 -15.05 -1.61
CA ASP A 110 -3.74 -16.51 -1.45
C ASP A 110 -4.36 -17.24 -2.66
N GLY A 111 -4.10 -16.74 -3.86
CA GLY A 111 -4.65 -17.27 -5.12
C GLY A 111 -6.12 -16.87 -5.37
N ILE A 112 -6.73 -16.09 -4.48
CA ILE A 112 -8.13 -15.65 -4.63
C ILE A 112 -8.16 -14.21 -5.13
N ALA A 113 -8.79 -14.00 -6.29
CA ALA A 113 -8.96 -12.66 -6.87
C ALA A 113 -9.75 -11.73 -5.94
N ILE A 114 -9.31 -10.48 -5.87
CA ILE A 114 -9.98 -9.42 -5.13
C ILE A 114 -11.06 -8.80 -6.05
N PRO A 115 -12.23 -8.40 -5.53
CA PRO A 115 -13.26 -7.74 -6.33
C PRO A 115 -12.76 -6.44 -6.93
N HIS A 116 -13.12 -6.16 -8.18
CA HIS A 116 -12.66 -4.97 -8.92
C HIS A 116 -13.12 -3.65 -8.32
N GLU A 117 -14.12 -3.69 -7.44
CA GLU A 117 -14.61 -2.56 -6.67
C GLU A 117 -13.64 -2.16 -5.54
N ILE A 118 -12.72 -3.04 -5.13
CA ILE A 118 -11.64 -2.68 -4.21
C ILE A 118 -10.40 -2.30 -5.03
N LYS A 119 -10.10 -1.00 -5.11
CA LYS A 119 -8.90 -0.46 -5.75
C LYS A 119 -7.76 -0.45 -4.75
N ILE A 120 -6.65 -1.09 -5.10
CA ILE A 120 -5.45 -1.11 -4.26
C ILE A 120 -4.53 0.02 -4.71
N ILE A 121 -4.18 0.87 -3.75
CA ILE A 121 -3.20 1.94 -3.90
C ILE A 121 -2.06 1.61 -2.95
N ALA A 122 -0.84 1.50 -3.46
CA ALA A 122 0.32 1.19 -2.62
C ALA A 122 1.39 2.28 -2.75
N ALA A 123 1.95 2.72 -1.63
CA ALA A 123 3.07 3.63 -1.59
C ALA A 123 4.31 2.91 -1.02
N CYS A 124 5.44 3.06 -1.69
CA CYS A 124 6.74 2.64 -1.17
C CYS A 124 7.58 3.85 -0.74
N ASN A 125 8.50 3.58 0.19
CA ASN A 125 9.58 4.49 0.53
C ASN A 125 10.85 4.11 -0.26
N PRO A 126 11.61 5.08 -0.79
CA PRO A 126 12.90 4.80 -1.41
C PRO A 126 13.81 4.02 -0.47
N TYR A 127 14.60 3.09 -1.01
CA TYR A 127 15.60 2.38 -0.24
C TYR A 127 16.61 3.37 0.34
N ARG A 128 16.80 3.35 1.67
CA ARG A 128 17.78 4.20 2.34
C ARG A 128 19.00 3.35 2.68
N GLU A 129 20.12 3.62 2.02
CA GLU A 129 21.40 3.02 2.41
C GLU A 129 21.69 3.34 3.88
N ARG A 130 21.93 2.30 4.67
CA ARG A 130 22.40 2.47 6.05
C ARG A 130 23.82 3.02 6.01
N LYS A 131 23.99 4.29 6.38
CA LYS A 131 25.32 4.82 6.71
C LYS A 131 25.80 4.14 7.99
N LEU A 132 26.64 3.14 7.83
CA LEU A 132 27.28 2.45 8.96
C LEU A 132 28.09 3.45 9.79
N ASN A 133 27.91 3.39 11.10
CA ASN A 133 28.69 4.17 12.04
C ASN A 133 30.14 3.64 12.05
N LYS A 134 31.10 4.44 12.53
CA LYS A 134 32.54 4.06 12.50
C LYS A 134 32.78 2.68 13.13
N LYS A 135 32.10 2.41 14.25
CA LYS A 135 32.14 1.14 14.99
C LYS A 135 31.61 -0.06 14.19
N GLU A 136 30.56 0.15 13.40
CA GLU A 136 29.96 -0.89 12.54
C GLU A 136 30.83 -1.12 11.30
N ARG A 137 31.39 -0.07 10.71
CA ARG A 137 32.37 -0.19 9.61
C ARG A 137 33.60 -0.98 10.02
N ASP A 138 34.11 -0.76 11.22
CA ASP A 138 35.27 -1.49 11.74
C ASP A 138 34.91 -2.96 12.03
N TRP A 139 33.68 -3.25 12.46
CA TRP A 139 33.17 -4.61 12.63
C TRP A 139 33.04 -5.35 11.29
N PHE A 140 32.41 -4.73 10.28
CA PHE A 140 32.29 -5.32 8.94
C PHE A 140 33.63 -5.47 8.21
N ARG A 141 34.64 -4.64 8.49
CA ARG A 141 36.00 -4.82 7.95
C ARG A 141 36.70 -6.08 8.47
N GLY A 142 36.33 -6.54 9.66
CA GLY A 142 36.86 -7.76 10.27
C GLY A 142 36.13 -9.03 9.85
N ASP A 143 34.95 -8.90 9.24
CA ASP A 143 34.14 -10.03 8.79
C ASP A 143 34.62 -10.51 7.40
N SER A 144 35.11 -11.74 7.33
CA SER A 144 35.61 -12.35 6.10
C SER A 144 34.51 -12.55 5.05
N LEU A 145 33.24 -12.54 5.46
CA LEU A 145 32.08 -12.66 4.59
C LEU A 145 31.60 -11.31 4.02
N ALA A 146 32.02 -10.18 4.60
CA ALA A 146 31.59 -8.85 4.14
C ALA A 146 32.14 -8.45 2.74
N LYS A 147 32.93 -9.32 2.11
CA LYS A 147 33.48 -9.13 0.76
C LYS A 147 32.65 -9.81 -0.34
N TYR A 148 31.62 -10.56 0.03
CA TYR A 148 30.74 -11.28 -0.88
C TYR A 148 29.35 -10.66 -0.89
#